data_AF-V9FSQ3-F1
#
_entry.id   AF-V9FSQ3-F1
#
_cell.length_a   1.000
_cell.length_b   1.000
_cell.length_c   1.000
_cell.angle_alpha   90.00
_cell.angle_beta   90.00
_cell.angle_gamma   90.00
#
_symmetry.space_group_name_H-M   'P 1'
#
loop_
_entity.id
_entity.type
_entity.pdbx_description
1 polymer ?
#
loop_
_entity_poly.entity_id
_entity_poly.type
_entity_poly.pdbx_seq_one_letter_code
_entity_poly.pdbx_strand_id
1 'polypeptide(L)'
;MPMANLTDDERRLILDELLKQNVGGELPRGVQARVGREFRCFNASIGRMWQRFCETEAKDGLGEWKSRIKKNSGRKKKNRDEIAVKSWAVPIEERKPFRPSDPEVLAAGTTDGLNIRLSYQPANRPDTNALDLGLFASLQALQLQQPVYGILKSVEDAYKAMDKDTLDDIFLTLQKCIECILMVGGSNDYKLLHMGKSKLGKEGKLPKSFVCDRDDYTSALAILEKA
;
A
#
# COMPACT_ATOMS: atom_id res chain seq x y z
N MET A 1 20.85 1.41 17.68
CA MET A 1 20.68 2.87 17.84
C MET A 1 20.52 3.50 16.46
N PRO A 2 19.50 4.33 16.20
CA PRO A 2 19.43 5.11 14.97
C PRO A 2 20.64 6.05 14.90
N MET A 3 21.43 5.96 13.84
CA MET A 3 22.57 6.85 13.60
C MET A 3 22.06 8.13 12.95
N ALA A 4 22.32 9.29 13.56
CA ALA A 4 21.99 10.58 12.96
C ALA A 4 22.76 10.78 11.64
N ASN A 5 22.19 11.59 10.73
CA ASN A 5 22.91 11.98 9.52
C ASN A 5 24.12 12.85 9.89
N LEU A 6 25.26 12.59 9.25
CA LEU A 6 26.46 13.42 9.39
C LEU A 6 26.17 14.87 8.95
N THR A 7 26.60 15.82 9.78
CA THR A 7 26.64 17.25 9.48
C THR A 7 27.73 17.55 8.44
N ASP A 8 27.68 18.73 7.82
CA ASP A 8 28.70 19.12 6.83
C ASP A 8 30.09 19.28 7.46
N ASP A 9 30.16 19.70 8.73
CA ASP A 9 31.41 19.83 9.48
C ASP A 9 32.01 18.46 9.82
N GLU A 10 31.19 17.51 10.29
CA GLU A 10 31.63 16.12 10.50
C GLU A 10 32.10 15.47 9.19
N ARG A 11 31.41 15.73 8.08
CA ARG A 11 31.84 15.24 6.77
C ARG A 11 33.18 15.79 6.34
N ARG A 12 33.45 17.07 6.63
CA ARG A 12 34.73 17.70 6.36
C ARG A 12 35.84 17.06 7.20
N LEU A 13 35.63 16.91 8.51
CA LEU A 13 36.59 16.27 9.41
C LEU A 13 36.92 14.83 9.01
N ILE A 14 35.92 14.06 8.58
CA ILE A 14 36.11 12.70 8.05
C ILE A 14 37.04 12.74 6.84
N LEU A 15 36.80 13.62 5.87
CA LEU A 15 37.63 13.70 4.66
C LEU A 15 39.05 14.19 4.96
N ASP A 16 39.21 15.16 5.85
CA ASP A 16 40.53 15.63 6.30
C ASP A 16 41.33 14.48 6.93
N GLU A 17 40.68 13.61 7.73
CA GLU A 17 41.32 12.45 8.35
C GLU A 17 41.67 11.34 7.35
N LEU A 18 40.86 11.17 6.30
CA LEU A 18 41.17 10.26 5.19
C LEU A 18 42.34 10.79 4.35
N LEU A 19 42.38 12.10 4.06
CA LEU A 19 43.45 12.73 3.30
C LEU A 19 44.81 12.58 3.98
N LYS A 20 44.89 12.71 5.31
CA LYS A 20 46.13 12.46 6.08
C LYS A 20 46.69 11.04 5.91
N GLN A 21 45.83 10.09 5.60
CA GLN A 21 46.17 8.67 5.47
C GLN A 21 46.23 8.20 4.01
N ASN A 22 46.02 9.13 3.07
CA ASN A 22 46.06 8.84 1.66
C ASN A 22 47.52 8.56 1.25
N VAL A 23 47.75 7.41 0.63
CA VAL A 23 49.04 7.03 0.07
C VAL A 23 48.86 6.87 -1.43
N GLY A 24 49.35 7.83 -2.20
CA GLY A 24 49.34 7.76 -3.67
C GLY A 24 47.95 7.78 -4.32
N GLY A 25 46.94 8.35 -3.66
CA GLY A 25 45.56 8.39 -4.16
C GLY A 25 44.67 7.26 -3.62
N GLU A 26 45.23 6.32 -2.86
CA GLU A 26 44.50 5.20 -2.27
C GLU A 26 44.50 5.23 -0.73
N LEU A 27 43.40 4.73 -0.15
CA LEU A 27 43.27 4.56 1.29
C LEU A 27 43.72 3.16 1.72
N PRO A 28 44.64 3.05 2.70
CA PRO A 28 45.03 1.76 3.25
C PRO A 28 43.86 0.95 3.80
N ARG A 29 43.98 -0.38 3.70
CA ARG A 29 42.93 -1.30 4.14
C ARG A 29 42.61 -1.10 5.63
N GLY A 30 41.34 -0.90 5.93
CA GLY A 30 40.85 -0.75 7.31
C GLY A 30 40.77 0.69 7.83
N VAL A 31 41.31 1.67 7.10
CA VAL A 31 41.22 3.10 7.48
C VAL A 31 39.77 3.57 7.57
N GLN A 32 38.96 3.27 6.55
CA GLN A 32 37.54 3.65 6.54
C GLN A 32 36.75 3.00 7.69
N ALA A 33 37.09 1.76 8.07
CA ALA A 33 36.47 1.08 9.19
C ALA A 33 36.88 1.70 10.54
N ARG A 34 38.13 2.18 10.67
CA ARG A 34 38.61 2.90 11.86
C ARG A 34 37.89 4.24 12.00
N VAL A 35 37.89 5.05 10.95
CA VAL A 35 37.21 6.37 10.93
C VAL A 35 35.70 6.20 11.15
N GLY A 36 35.10 5.13 10.61
CA GLY A 36 33.68 4.82 10.85
C GLY A 36 33.33 4.57 12.31
N ARG A 37 34.23 3.91 13.06
CA ARG A 37 34.04 3.71 14.50
C ARG A 37 34.14 5.02 15.28
N GLU A 38 35.08 5.89 14.89
CA GLU A 38 35.33 7.18 15.54
C GLU A 38 34.15 8.14 15.37
N PHE A 39 33.66 8.29 14.13
CA PHE A 39 32.53 9.17 13.81
C PHE A 39 31.16 8.48 13.94
N ARG A 40 31.11 7.27 14.51
CA ARG A 40 29.89 6.44 14.67
C ARG A 40 29.05 6.35 13.39
N CYS A 41 29.70 6.16 12.25
CA CYS A 41 29.06 6.06 10.96
C CYS A 41 29.45 4.76 10.23
N PHE A 42 28.57 4.29 9.35
CA PHE A 42 28.83 3.05 8.62
C PHE A 42 30.00 3.23 7.64
N ASN A 43 30.86 2.21 7.54
CA ASN A 43 31.98 2.18 6.60
C ASN A 43 31.55 2.49 5.15
N ALA A 44 30.41 1.95 4.71
CA ALA A 44 29.86 2.23 3.38
C ALA A 44 29.53 3.72 3.15
N SER A 45 29.17 4.46 4.20
CA SER A 45 28.91 5.91 4.10
C SER A 45 30.20 6.69 3.90
N ILE A 46 31.27 6.29 4.59
CA ILE A 46 32.62 6.86 4.40
C ILE A 46 33.14 6.55 3.00
N GLY A 47 33.00 5.30 2.53
CA GLY A 47 33.42 4.91 1.19
C GLY A 47 32.75 5.75 0.09
N ARG A 48 31.42 5.94 0.19
CA ARG A 48 30.68 6.81 -0.75
C ARG A 48 31.13 8.27 -0.70
N MET A 49 31.44 8.79 0.49
CA MET A 49 31.96 10.15 0.63
C MET A 49 33.34 10.30 -0.02
N TRP A 50 34.25 9.36 0.26
CA TRP A 50 35.59 9.36 -0.30
C TRP A 50 35.58 9.27 -1.83
N GLN A 51 34.84 8.31 -2.37
CA GLN A 51 34.73 8.14 -3.82
C GLN A 51 34.22 9.42 -4.49
N ARG A 52 33.17 10.03 -3.92
CA ARG A 52 32.61 11.27 -4.45
C ARG A 52 33.61 12.42 -4.39
N PHE A 53 34.33 12.54 -3.26
CA PHE A 53 35.37 13.55 -3.11
C PHE A 53 36.41 13.41 -4.23
N CYS A 54 36.98 12.21 -4.43
CA CYS A 54 37.95 11.94 -5.50
C CYS A 54 37.38 12.22 -6.89
N GLU A 55 36.14 11.83 -7.17
CA GLU A 55 35.47 12.10 -8.46
C GLU A 55 35.33 13.61 -8.74
N THR A 56 34.96 14.39 -7.73
CA THR A 56 34.85 15.85 -7.87
C THR A 56 36.21 16.53 -7.94
N GLU A 57 37.17 16.12 -7.11
CA GLU A 57 38.54 16.63 -7.17
C GLU A 57 39.16 16.40 -8.57
N ALA A 58 38.98 15.21 -9.15
CA ALA A 58 39.45 14.90 -10.50
C ALA A 58 38.77 15.73 -11.60
N LYS A 59 37.57 16.27 -11.35
CA LYS A 59 36.78 17.02 -12.32
C LYS A 59 37.01 18.53 -12.25
N ASP A 60 37.01 19.10 -11.04
CA ASP A 60 37.01 20.55 -10.81
C ASP A 60 38.07 21.03 -9.80
N GLY A 61 38.83 20.12 -9.20
CA GLY A 61 39.89 20.43 -8.23
C GLY A 61 39.39 20.89 -6.87
N LEU A 62 38.08 20.88 -6.59
CA LEU A 62 37.50 21.43 -5.36
C LEU A 62 37.11 20.38 -4.32
N GLY A 63 36.80 19.15 -4.74
CA GLY A 63 36.50 18.02 -3.85
C GLY A 63 35.29 18.25 -2.94
N GLU A 64 34.09 17.80 -3.33
CA GLU A 64 32.86 18.04 -2.57
C GLU A 64 32.73 17.19 -1.29
N TRP A 65 32.51 17.86 -0.16
CA TRP A 65 32.23 17.22 1.13
C TRP A 65 30.80 17.40 1.66
N LYS A 66 30.00 18.29 1.05
CA LYS A 66 28.69 18.68 1.60
C LYS A 66 27.60 17.63 1.40
N SER A 67 26.65 17.61 2.34
CA SER A 67 25.42 16.83 2.25
C SER A 67 24.60 17.19 1.03
N ARG A 68 24.08 16.18 0.32
CA ARG A 68 22.98 16.37 -0.65
C ARG A 68 21.59 16.26 -0.03
N ILE A 69 21.50 15.73 1.21
CA ILE A 69 20.24 15.63 1.96
C ILE A 69 19.91 17.03 2.47
N LYS A 70 18.86 17.63 1.91
CA LYS A 70 18.39 18.97 2.30
C LYS A 70 17.52 18.86 3.56
N LYS A 71 17.44 19.95 4.34
CA LYS A 71 16.70 19.99 5.63
C LYS A 71 15.25 19.46 5.52
N ASN A 72 14.57 19.72 4.40
CA ASN A 72 13.18 19.32 4.17
C ASN A 72 13.03 18.07 3.27
N SER A 73 13.99 17.15 3.31
CA SER A 73 13.92 15.90 2.53
C SER A 73 13.22 14.77 3.30
N GLY A 74 12.44 13.95 2.59
CA GLY A 74 11.77 12.77 3.14
C GLY A 74 10.32 12.97 3.56
N ARG A 75 9.67 11.87 3.98
CA ARG A 75 8.25 11.85 4.39
C ARG A 75 8.05 12.68 5.65
N LYS A 76 7.27 13.75 5.55
CA LYS A 76 6.89 14.58 6.70
C LYS A 76 5.96 13.79 7.62
N LYS A 77 6.29 13.75 8.92
CA LYS A 77 5.37 13.22 9.93
C LYS A 77 4.18 14.19 10.02
N LYS A 78 2.99 13.65 9.83
CA LYS A 78 1.75 14.37 10.13
C LYS A 78 1.50 14.29 11.62
N ASN A 79 1.14 15.40 12.25
CA ASN A 79 0.73 15.42 13.65
C ASN A 79 -0.65 14.74 13.76
N ARG A 80 -0.71 13.58 14.41
CA ARG A 80 -1.96 12.82 14.58
C ARG A 80 -2.97 13.58 15.42
N ASP A 81 -2.50 14.33 16.41
CA ASP A 81 -3.37 15.06 17.34
C ASP A 81 -4.02 16.25 16.62
N GLU A 82 -3.27 16.98 15.80
CA GLU A 82 -3.85 18.03 14.95
C GLU A 82 -4.87 17.49 13.94
N ILE A 83 -4.60 16.32 13.34
CA ILE A 83 -5.55 15.69 12.42
C ILE A 83 -6.80 15.23 13.16
N ALA A 84 -6.64 14.66 14.36
CA ALA A 84 -7.74 14.30 15.22
C ALA A 84 -8.57 15.53 15.56
N VAL A 85 -7.95 16.63 16.03
CA VAL A 85 -8.65 17.89 16.34
C VAL A 85 -9.43 18.41 15.13
N LYS A 86 -8.84 18.40 13.93
CA LYS A 86 -9.54 18.81 12.70
C LYS A 86 -10.72 17.90 12.36
N SER A 87 -10.57 16.59 12.52
CA SER A 87 -11.66 15.64 12.34
C SER A 87 -12.77 15.85 13.38
N TRP A 88 -12.39 16.04 14.64
CA TRP A 88 -13.27 16.30 15.79
C TRP A 88 -13.98 17.67 15.72
N ALA A 89 -13.38 18.66 15.04
CA ALA A 89 -13.96 19.99 14.86
C ALA A 89 -15.13 20.02 13.85
N VAL A 90 -15.26 19.03 12.97
CA VAL A 90 -16.43 18.92 12.09
C VAL A 90 -17.65 18.57 12.94
N PRO A 91 -18.72 19.38 13.00
CA PRO A 91 -19.94 19.05 13.73
C PRO A 91 -20.47 17.67 13.31
N ILE A 92 -20.98 16.87 14.25
CA ILE A 92 -21.42 15.49 13.94
C ILE A 92 -22.57 15.46 12.92
N GLU A 93 -23.36 16.54 12.89
CA GLU A 93 -24.46 16.79 11.96
C GLU A 93 -23.98 17.02 10.52
N GLU A 94 -22.74 17.47 10.34
CA GLU A 94 -22.08 17.66 9.03
C GLU A 94 -21.29 16.41 8.61
N ARG A 95 -20.99 15.49 9.54
CA ARG A 95 -20.36 14.19 9.25
C ARG A 95 -21.35 13.14 8.78
N LYS A 96 -22.36 13.51 7.99
CA LYS A 96 -23.32 12.54 7.48
C LYS A 96 -22.62 11.60 6.52
N PRO A 97 -22.53 10.28 6.80
CA PRO A 97 -22.26 9.35 5.73
C PRO A 97 -23.44 9.44 4.76
N PHE A 98 -23.15 9.72 3.49
CA PHE A 98 -24.15 9.66 2.44
C PHE A 98 -24.83 8.30 2.51
N ARG A 99 -26.14 8.30 2.71
CA ARG A 99 -26.92 7.07 2.68
C ARG A 99 -27.08 6.68 1.21
N PRO A 100 -26.95 5.40 0.85
CA PRO A 100 -27.32 4.93 -0.47
C PRO A 100 -28.72 5.34 -0.94
N SER A 101 -29.64 5.57 0.00
CA SER A 101 -31.01 6.04 -0.25
C SER A 101 -31.17 7.56 -0.24
N ASP A 102 -30.10 8.33 -0.10
CA ASP A 102 -30.14 9.79 -0.12
C ASP A 102 -30.60 10.29 -1.51
N PRO A 103 -31.63 11.15 -1.60
CA PRO A 103 -32.11 11.67 -2.88
C PRO A 103 -31.03 12.31 -3.74
N GLU A 104 -30.06 13.02 -3.15
CA GLU A 104 -28.98 13.66 -3.91
C GLU A 104 -28.04 12.62 -4.54
N VAL A 105 -27.74 11.56 -3.79
CA VAL A 105 -26.93 10.42 -4.27
C VAL A 105 -27.65 9.69 -5.40
N LEU A 106 -28.96 9.43 -5.24
CA LEU A 106 -29.76 8.76 -6.25
C LEU A 106 -29.84 9.61 -7.52
N ALA A 107 -30.09 10.92 -7.40
CA ALA A 107 -30.11 11.84 -8.53
C ALA A 107 -28.78 11.86 -9.28
N ALA A 108 -27.66 11.99 -8.56
CA ALA A 108 -26.32 11.94 -9.14
C ALA A 108 -26.04 10.60 -9.84
N GLY A 109 -26.44 9.48 -9.23
CA GLY A 109 -26.27 8.14 -9.82
C GLY A 109 -27.12 7.89 -11.06
N THR A 110 -28.16 8.71 -11.29
CA THR A 110 -29.02 8.67 -12.48
C THR A 110 -28.68 9.72 -13.54
N THR A 111 -27.69 10.57 -13.27
CA THR A 111 -27.24 11.58 -14.23
C THR A 111 -26.60 10.90 -15.45
N ASP A 112 -26.69 11.54 -16.62
CA ASP A 112 -26.12 11.05 -17.89
C ASP A 112 -26.65 9.68 -18.36
N GLY A 113 -27.87 9.29 -17.94
CA GLY A 113 -28.50 8.03 -18.35
C GLY A 113 -27.97 6.79 -17.64
N LEU A 114 -27.19 6.97 -16.58
CA LEU A 114 -26.70 5.88 -15.73
C LEU A 114 -27.77 5.42 -14.72
N ASN A 115 -27.55 4.27 -14.11
CA ASN A 115 -28.34 3.79 -12.97
C ASN A 115 -27.38 3.23 -11.91
N ILE A 116 -26.53 4.12 -11.40
CA ILE A 116 -25.57 3.80 -10.34
C ILE A 116 -26.30 3.90 -9.00
N ARG A 117 -26.25 2.82 -8.24
CA ARG A 117 -26.77 2.77 -6.88
C ARG A 117 -25.62 2.46 -5.94
N LEU A 118 -25.50 3.22 -4.88
CA LEU A 118 -24.58 2.87 -3.80
C LEU A 118 -25.14 1.68 -3.02
N SER A 119 -24.23 0.94 -2.41
CA SER A 119 -24.52 -0.18 -1.51
C SER A 119 -23.78 0.06 -0.20
N TYR A 120 -24.32 -0.44 0.90
CA TYR A 120 -23.58 -0.41 2.16
C TYR A 120 -22.41 -1.40 2.10
N GLN A 121 -21.24 -0.94 2.55
CA GLN A 121 -20.11 -1.79 2.88
C GLN A 121 -19.88 -1.71 4.40
N PRO A 122 -19.91 -2.83 5.14
CA PRO A 122 -19.62 -2.82 6.56
C PRO A 122 -18.20 -2.30 6.83
N ALA A 123 -18.03 -1.55 7.93
CA ALA A 123 -16.72 -1.03 8.32
C ALA A 123 -15.72 -2.17 8.62
N ASN A 124 -14.47 -1.99 8.21
CA ASN A 124 -13.37 -2.96 8.39
C ASN A 124 -13.64 -4.36 7.79
N ARG A 125 -14.44 -4.43 6.70
CA ARG A 125 -14.73 -5.67 5.97
C ARG A 125 -14.21 -5.64 4.53
N PRO A 126 -12.90 -5.93 4.30
CA PRO A 126 -12.34 -5.99 2.95
C PRO A 126 -12.92 -7.15 2.13
N ASP A 127 -13.35 -8.22 2.79
CA ASP A 127 -14.05 -9.39 2.24
C ASP A 127 -15.42 -9.08 1.62
N THR A 128 -15.98 -7.90 1.90
CA THR A 128 -17.24 -7.40 1.32
C THR A 128 -17.04 -6.44 0.14
N ASN A 129 -15.81 -6.30 -0.35
CA ASN A 129 -15.46 -5.49 -1.51
C ASN A 129 -14.76 -6.35 -2.56
N ALA A 130 -15.31 -6.44 -3.78
CA ALA A 130 -14.72 -7.22 -4.86
C ALA A 130 -13.27 -6.80 -5.20
N LEU A 131 -12.95 -5.51 -5.03
CA LEU A 131 -11.62 -4.98 -5.34
C LEU A 131 -10.57 -5.56 -4.38
N ASP A 132 -10.86 -5.49 -3.08
CA ASP A 132 -9.99 -5.97 -2.01
C ASP A 132 -9.99 -7.50 -1.92
N LEU A 133 -11.16 -8.13 -2.12
CA LEU A 133 -11.35 -9.57 -2.02
C LEU A 133 -10.52 -10.34 -3.05
N GLY A 134 -10.36 -9.81 -4.28
CA GLY A 134 -9.69 -10.58 -5.32
C GLY A 134 -9.07 -9.78 -6.45
N LEU A 135 -9.60 -8.62 -6.85
CA LEU A 135 -9.05 -7.92 -8.03
C LEU A 135 -7.59 -7.52 -7.80
N PHE A 136 -7.29 -6.85 -6.69
CA PHE A 136 -5.93 -6.40 -6.41
C PHE A 136 -4.97 -7.56 -6.19
N ALA A 137 -5.43 -8.63 -5.53
CA ALA A 137 -4.63 -9.84 -5.34
C ALA A 137 -4.30 -10.51 -6.69
N SER A 138 -5.27 -10.63 -7.59
CA SER A 138 -5.10 -11.20 -8.93
C SER A 138 -4.14 -10.36 -9.79
N LEU A 139 -4.32 -9.03 -9.80
CA LEU A 139 -3.42 -8.11 -10.50
C LEU A 139 -1.99 -8.20 -9.96
N GLN A 140 -1.83 -8.25 -8.63
CA GLN A 140 -0.52 -8.37 -8.01
C GLN A 140 0.13 -9.72 -8.32
N ALA A 141 -0.62 -10.82 -8.31
CA ALA A 141 -0.10 -12.15 -8.64
C ALA A 141 0.41 -12.22 -10.09
N LEU A 142 -0.23 -11.53 -11.04
CA LEU A 142 0.22 -11.41 -12.42
C LEU A 142 1.42 -10.49 -12.53
N GLN A 143 1.38 -9.33 -11.86
CA GLN A 143 2.49 -8.37 -11.85
C GLN A 143 3.77 -9.00 -11.32
N LEU A 144 3.72 -9.82 -10.27
CA LEU A 144 4.89 -10.47 -9.66
C LEU A 144 5.60 -11.47 -10.58
N GLN A 145 4.96 -11.92 -11.66
CA GLN A 145 5.56 -12.80 -12.65
C GLN A 145 6.43 -12.05 -13.67
N GLN A 146 6.39 -10.72 -13.67
CA GLN A 146 7.10 -9.87 -14.62
C GLN A 146 7.97 -8.82 -13.92
N PRO A 147 9.12 -8.43 -14.50
CA PRO A 147 9.89 -7.29 -14.02
C PRO A 147 9.09 -5.98 -14.09
N VAL A 148 9.27 -5.11 -13.10
CA VAL A 148 8.55 -3.83 -13.00
C VAL A 148 9.28 -2.73 -13.74
N TYR A 149 8.74 -2.29 -14.88
CA TYR A 149 9.24 -1.16 -15.68
C TYR A 149 8.32 0.07 -15.57
N GLY A 150 8.05 0.47 -14.33
CA GLY A 150 7.14 1.57 -14.00
C GLY A 150 5.74 1.10 -13.63
N ILE A 151 5.17 1.72 -12.59
CA ILE A 151 3.94 1.25 -11.92
C ILE A 151 2.75 1.21 -12.89
N LEU A 152 2.55 2.26 -13.68
CA LEU A 152 1.40 2.35 -14.60
C LEU A 152 1.43 1.23 -15.64
N LYS A 153 2.59 1.02 -16.28
CA LYS A 153 2.75 -0.03 -17.29
C LYS A 153 2.56 -1.42 -16.71
N SER A 154 3.15 -1.69 -15.54
CA SER A 154 3.01 -2.98 -14.88
C SER A 154 1.57 -3.29 -14.47
N VAL A 155 0.80 -2.30 -14.03
CA VAL A 155 -0.63 -2.48 -13.73
C VAL A 155 -1.44 -2.70 -14.99
N GLU A 156 -1.17 -1.94 -16.06
CA GLU A 156 -1.85 -2.09 -17.35
C GLU A 156 -1.59 -3.47 -17.98
N ASP A 157 -0.35 -3.95 -17.96
CA ASP A 157 0.03 -5.25 -18.48
C ASP A 157 -0.63 -6.38 -17.66
N ALA A 158 -0.64 -6.26 -16.33
CA ALA A 158 -1.34 -7.23 -15.46
C ALA A 158 -2.85 -7.23 -15.70
N TYR A 159 -3.47 -6.06 -15.89
CA TYR A 159 -4.89 -5.95 -16.18
C TYR A 159 -5.25 -6.57 -17.54
N LYS A 160 -4.45 -6.35 -18.57
CA LYS A 160 -4.65 -6.97 -19.90
C LYS A 160 -4.44 -8.49 -19.88
N ALA A 161 -3.54 -8.98 -19.02
CA ALA A 161 -3.29 -10.41 -18.86
C ALA A 161 -4.33 -11.13 -17.99
N MET A 162 -5.10 -10.39 -17.20
CA MET A 162 -6.09 -10.97 -16.29
C MET A 162 -7.26 -11.55 -17.08
N ASP A 163 -7.57 -12.81 -16.79
CA ASP A 163 -8.70 -13.49 -17.40
C ASP A 163 -10.03 -12.90 -16.92
N LYS A 164 -10.96 -12.69 -17.85
CA LYS A 164 -12.29 -12.15 -17.55
C LYS A 164 -13.07 -13.06 -16.59
N ASP A 165 -12.86 -14.39 -16.69
CA ASP A 165 -13.55 -15.35 -15.83
C ASP A 165 -13.09 -15.20 -14.36
N THR A 166 -11.90 -14.63 -14.12
CA THR A 166 -11.42 -14.30 -12.77
C THR A 166 -12.33 -13.26 -12.11
N LEU A 167 -12.81 -12.25 -12.85
CA LEU A 167 -13.72 -11.23 -12.31
C LEU A 167 -15.06 -11.85 -11.92
N ASP A 168 -15.64 -12.70 -12.77
CA ASP A 168 -16.88 -13.40 -12.48
C ASP A 168 -16.73 -14.27 -11.21
N ASP A 169 -15.61 -14.99 -11.11
CA ASP A 169 -15.28 -15.79 -9.94
C ASP A 169 -15.17 -14.95 -8.66
N ILE A 170 -14.66 -13.72 -8.74
CA ILE A 170 -14.56 -12.80 -7.59
C ILE A 170 -15.96 -12.35 -7.16
N PHE A 171 -16.84 -11.97 -8.08
CA PHE A 171 -18.21 -11.56 -7.76
C PHE A 171 -19.02 -12.70 -7.14
N LEU A 172 -18.89 -13.91 -7.66
CA LEU A 172 -19.51 -15.10 -7.09
C LEU A 172 -18.98 -15.43 -5.69
N THR A 173 -17.69 -15.18 -5.46
CA THR A 173 -17.08 -15.34 -4.12
C THR A 173 -17.60 -14.31 -3.14
N LEU A 174 -17.70 -13.04 -3.57
CA LEU A 174 -18.23 -11.97 -2.75
C LEU A 174 -19.64 -12.30 -2.22
N GLN A 175 -20.52 -12.82 -3.09
CA GLN A 175 -21.86 -13.23 -2.70
C GLN A 175 -21.84 -14.30 -1.60
N LYS A 176 -20.96 -15.30 -1.71
CA LYS A 176 -20.81 -16.33 -0.67
C LYS A 176 -20.12 -15.85 0.60
N CYS A 177 -19.18 -14.90 0.51
CA CYS A 177 -18.64 -14.25 1.71
C CYS A 177 -19.79 -13.60 2.51
N ILE A 178 -20.66 -12.84 1.84
CA ILE A 178 -21.81 -12.18 2.47
C ILE A 178 -22.75 -13.21 3.11
N GLU A 179 -23.10 -14.28 2.41
CA GLU A 179 -23.93 -15.36 2.97
C GLU A 179 -23.27 -16.04 4.18
N CYS A 180 -21.97 -16.34 4.11
CA CYS A 180 -21.24 -16.90 5.24
C CYS A 180 -21.24 -15.98 6.47
N ILE A 181 -21.13 -14.67 6.26
CA ILE A 181 -21.22 -13.67 7.33
C ILE A 181 -22.61 -13.69 7.96
N LEU A 182 -23.68 -13.83 7.16
CA LEU A 182 -25.05 -13.94 7.68
C LEU A 182 -25.22 -15.20 8.53
N MET A 183 -24.71 -16.34 8.09
CA MET A 183 -24.79 -17.62 8.82
C MET A 183 -24.13 -17.56 10.21
N VAL A 184 -23.09 -16.75 10.40
CA VAL A 184 -22.38 -16.60 11.68
C VAL A 184 -22.78 -15.33 12.45
N GLY A 185 -23.93 -14.72 12.11
CA GLY A 185 -24.48 -13.57 12.82
C GLY A 185 -23.59 -12.33 12.75
N GLY A 186 -22.88 -12.13 11.63
CA GLY A 186 -22.00 -10.98 11.46
C GLY A 186 -20.61 -11.14 12.10
N SER A 187 -20.21 -12.33 12.55
CA SER A 187 -18.83 -12.59 12.99
C SER A 187 -17.82 -12.56 11.84
N ASN A 188 -16.53 -12.44 12.18
CA ASN A 188 -15.41 -12.65 11.24
C ASN A 188 -14.99 -14.13 11.18
N ASP A 189 -15.48 -14.96 12.11
CA ASP A 189 -15.11 -16.37 12.22
C ASP A 189 -16.02 -17.22 11.32
N TYR A 190 -15.79 -17.12 10.02
CA TYR A 190 -16.46 -17.96 9.03
C TYR A 190 -15.44 -18.64 8.11
N LYS A 191 -15.80 -19.82 7.61
CA LYS A 191 -15.04 -20.51 6.58
C LYS A 191 -15.75 -20.35 5.26
N LEU A 192 -15.06 -19.77 4.28
CA LEU A 192 -15.60 -19.66 2.94
C LEU A 192 -15.76 -21.05 2.33
N LEU A 193 -16.98 -21.38 1.90
CA LEU A 193 -17.29 -22.67 1.27
C LEU A 193 -16.73 -22.71 -0.16
N HIS A 194 -16.07 -23.82 -0.50
CA HIS A 194 -15.53 -24.02 -1.84
C HIS A 194 -16.64 -24.43 -2.82
N MET A 195 -17.02 -23.53 -3.72
CA MET A 195 -18.14 -23.74 -4.66
C MET A 195 -17.79 -24.52 -5.94
N GLY A 196 -16.53 -24.88 -6.13
CA GLY A 196 -16.12 -25.59 -7.35
C GLY A 196 -16.34 -24.78 -8.64
N LYS A 197 -16.22 -23.44 -8.58
CA LYS A 197 -16.53 -22.53 -9.68
C LYS A 197 -15.86 -22.93 -11.00
N SER A 198 -14.56 -23.26 -10.97
CA SER A 198 -13.84 -23.73 -12.16
C SER A 198 -14.46 -25.00 -12.78
N LYS A 199 -14.94 -25.94 -11.95
CA LYS A 199 -15.63 -27.14 -12.44
C LYS A 199 -16.98 -26.77 -13.07
N LEU A 200 -17.78 -25.95 -12.39
CA LEU A 200 -19.07 -25.49 -12.89
C LEU A 200 -18.92 -24.68 -14.20
N GLY A 201 -17.88 -23.85 -14.31
CA GLY A 201 -17.55 -23.10 -15.51
C GLY A 201 -17.23 -24.02 -16.70
N LYS A 202 -16.38 -25.03 -16.49
CA LYS A 202 -16.06 -26.04 -17.52
C LYS A 202 -17.28 -26.82 -17.99
N GLU A 203 -18.25 -27.05 -17.10
CA GLU A 203 -19.51 -27.73 -17.43
C GLU A 203 -20.57 -26.80 -18.05
N GLY A 204 -20.30 -25.49 -18.16
CA GLY A 204 -21.29 -24.49 -18.62
C GLY A 204 -22.45 -24.27 -17.64
N LYS A 205 -22.27 -24.64 -16.37
CA LYS A 205 -23.29 -24.58 -15.31
C LYS A 205 -22.99 -23.52 -14.24
N LEU A 206 -21.98 -22.68 -14.45
CA LEU A 206 -21.65 -21.61 -13.51
C LEU A 206 -22.79 -20.58 -13.48
N PRO A 207 -23.43 -20.33 -12.32
CA PRO A 207 -24.49 -19.35 -12.23
C PRO A 207 -23.92 -17.93 -12.35
N LYS A 208 -24.74 -16.99 -12.81
CA LYS A 208 -24.40 -15.55 -12.80
C LYS A 208 -24.47 -14.93 -11.41
N SER A 209 -25.29 -15.51 -10.53
CA SER A 209 -25.39 -15.12 -9.12
C SER A 209 -25.88 -16.29 -8.28
N PHE A 210 -25.44 -16.35 -7.04
CA PHE A 210 -26.03 -17.22 -6.03
C PHE A 210 -27.22 -16.54 -5.37
N VAL A 211 -28.25 -17.33 -5.12
CA VAL A 211 -29.36 -16.93 -4.26
C VAL A 211 -28.95 -17.23 -2.82
N CYS A 212 -29.13 -16.26 -1.94
CA CYS A 212 -28.95 -16.46 -0.49
C CYS A 212 -30.04 -17.40 0.00
N ASP A 213 -29.67 -18.40 0.80
CA ASP A 213 -30.66 -19.27 1.44
C ASP A 213 -31.63 -18.45 2.31
N ARG A 214 -32.93 -18.81 2.25
CA ARG A 214 -33.98 -18.06 2.94
C ARG A 214 -33.91 -18.28 4.45
N ASP A 215 -33.53 -19.47 4.90
CA ASP A 215 -33.43 -19.79 6.33
C ASP A 215 -32.22 -19.08 6.93
N ASP A 216 -31.10 -19.00 6.20
CA ASP A 216 -29.93 -18.20 6.59
C ASP A 216 -30.28 -16.71 6.69
N TYR A 217 -30.99 -16.17 5.69
CA TYR A 217 -31.42 -14.77 5.68
C TYR A 217 -32.36 -14.44 6.84
N THR A 218 -33.38 -15.28 7.07
CA THR A 218 -34.34 -15.07 8.17
C THR A 218 -33.69 -15.22 9.54
N SER A 219 -32.75 -16.16 9.69
CA SER A 219 -31.97 -16.32 10.92
C SER A 219 -31.13 -15.07 11.21
N ALA A 220 -30.47 -14.51 10.20
CA ALA A 220 -29.71 -13.27 10.34
C ALA A 220 -30.59 -12.07 10.69
N LEU A 221 -31.78 -11.94 10.10
CA LEU A 221 -32.76 -10.92 10.47
C LEU A 221 -33.18 -11.04 11.94
N ALA A 222 -33.47 -12.25 12.41
CA ALA A 222 -33.87 -12.48 13.80
C ALA A 222 -32.76 -12.14 14.81
N ILE A 223 -31.49 -12.21 14.41
CA ILE A 223 -30.36 -11.73 15.22
C ILE A 223 -30.34 -10.20 15.25
N LEU A 224 -30.53 -9.54 14.10
CA LEU A 224 -30.55 -8.08 14.00
C LEU A 224 -31.71 -7.45 14.78
N GLU A 225 -32.88 -8.08 14.81
CA GLU A 225 -34.03 -7.61 15.58
C GLU A 225 -33.81 -7.65 17.11
N LYS A 226 -32.83 -8.44 17.57
CA LYS A 226 -32.48 -8.60 18.99
C LYS A 226 -31.28 -7.74 19.42
N ALA A 227 -30.61 -7.08 18.50
CA ALA A 227 -29.40 -6.29 18.72
C ALA A 227 -29.74 -4.80 18.97
#